data_AF-A0AA35TUS2-F1
#
_entry.id   AF-A0AA35TUS2-F1
#
_cell.length_a   1.000
_cell.length_b   1.000
_cell.length_c   1.000
_cell.angle_alpha   90.00
_cell.angle_beta   90.00
_cell.angle_gamma   90.00
#
_symmetry.space_group_name_H-M   'P 1'
#
loop_
_entity.id
_entity.type
_entity.pdbx_description
1 polymer ?
#
loop_
_entity_poly.entity_id
_entity_poly.type
_entity_poly.pdbx_seq_one_letter_code
_entity_poly.pdbx_strand_id
1 'polypeptide(L)'
;MFSLGEGDTPLVKSNHLGKELGCKELYFKLEGCNPTGSFKDRGMVVAIAKAVEDGAAGIMCASTGNTSASAAAYSAYLGLQAYVLIPKGRWRWANSPRLWHTEPR
;
A
#
# COMPACT_ATOMS: atom_id res chain seq x y z
N MET A 1 16.87 -5.52 9.47
CA MET A 1 16.18 -5.00 8.26
C MET A 1 15.15 -6.04 7.86
N PHE A 2 13.92 -5.63 7.56
CA PHE A 2 12.82 -6.53 7.18
C PHE A 2 12.28 -6.13 5.81
N SER A 3 11.59 -7.04 5.13
CA SER A 3 10.94 -6.80 3.85
C SER A 3 9.82 -7.82 3.65
N LEU A 4 8.78 -7.44 2.90
CA LEU A 4 7.74 -8.33 2.40
C LEU A 4 7.98 -8.73 0.93
N GLY A 5 9.11 -8.33 0.34
CA GLY A 5 9.43 -8.53 -1.07
C GLY A 5 9.03 -7.35 -1.97
N GLU A 6 8.81 -6.17 -1.40
CA GLU A 6 8.60 -4.95 -2.16
C GLU A 6 9.83 -4.50 -2.96
N GLY A 7 9.58 -3.87 -4.10
CA GLY A 7 10.62 -3.56 -5.07
C GLY A 7 10.68 -4.59 -6.19
N ASP A 8 11.78 -4.52 -6.96
CA ASP A 8 12.04 -5.33 -8.16
C ASP A 8 10.82 -5.57 -9.09
N THR A 9 9.95 -4.57 -9.18
CA THR A 9 8.70 -4.69 -9.94
C THR A 9 8.96 -4.72 -11.45
N PRO A 10 8.14 -5.40 -12.26
CA PRO A 10 8.38 -5.51 -13.70
C PRO A 10 8.47 -4.16 -14.41
N LEU A 11 9.37 -4.06 -15.39
CA LEU A 11 9.41 -2.97 -16.37
C LEU A 11 8.94 -3.51 -17.72
N VAL A 12 7.75 -3.12 -18.15
CA VAL A 12 7.06 -3.72 -19.32
C VAL A 12 7.06 -2.74 -20.48
N LYS A 13 7.55 -3.15 -21.65
CA LYS A 13 7.54 -2.32 -22.86
C LYS A 13 6.11 -2.14 -23.38
N SER A 14 5.78 -0.93 -23.82
CA SER A 14 4.48 -0.64 -24.43
C SER A 14 4.38 -1.21 -25.85
N ASN A 15 3.32 -1.97 -26.12
CA ASN A 15 3.09 -2.58 -27.44
C ASN A 15 2.42 -1.63 -28.45
N HIS A 16 1.53 -0.76 -27.96
CA HIS A 16 0.64 0.08 -28.79
C HIS A 16 0.86 1.57 -28.52
N LEU A 17 0.71 2.01 -27.27
CA LEU A 17 0.80 3.44 -26.90
C LEU A 17 2.12 4.09 -27.28
N GLY A 18 3.23 3.34 -27.25
CA GLY A 18 4.53 3.86 -27.70
C GLY A 18 4.48 4.32 -29.17
N LYS A 19 3.86 3.52 -30.04
CA LYS A 19 3.71 3.85 -31.47
C LYS A 19 2.76 5.03 -31.67
N GLU A 20 1.62 5.03 -30.98
CA GLU A 20 0.62 6.10 -31.07
C GLU A 20 1.16 7.46 -30.66
N LEU A 21 2.04 7.49 -29.65
CA LEU A 21 2.65 8.71 -29.12
C LEU A 21 3.97 9.08 -29.84
N GLY A 22 4.40 8.33 -30.85
CA GLY A 22 5.70 8.53 -31.51
C GLY A 22 6.91 8.23 -30.62
N CYS A 23 6.72 7.53 -29.50
CA CYS A 23 7.76 7.18 -28.54
C CYS A 23 8.23 5.72 -28.72
N LYS A 24 9.42 5.54 -29.30
CA LYS A 24 9.99 4.21 -29.59
C LYS A 24 10.27 3.39 -28.32
N GLU A 25 10.65 4.06 -27.23
CA GLU A 25 11.10 3.46 -25.99
C GLU A 25 10.20 3.87 -24.81
N LEU A 26 8.92 3.48 -24.89
CA LEU A 26 7.95 3.64 -23.81
C LEU A 26 7.84 2.36 -22.98
N TYR A 27 7.98 2.50 -21.66
CA TYR A 27 7.90 1.40 -20.69
C TYR A 27 6.99 1.76 -19.51
N PHE A 28 6.38 0.75 -18.90
CA PHE A 28 5.57 0.84 -17.70
C PHE A 28 6.25 0.13 -16.54
N LYS A 29 6.49 0.85 -15.44
CA LYS A 29 6.95 0.25 -14.18
C LYS A 29 5.74 -0.20 -13.37
N LEU A 30 5.55 -1.51 -13.25
CA LEU A 30 4.35 -2.09 -12.67
C LEU A 30 4.39 -2.16 -11.15
N GLU A 31 4.25 -1.00 -10.49
CA GLU A 31 4.24 -0.88 -9.03
C GLU A 31 3.02 -1.53 -8.33
N GLY A 32 2.05 -2.01 -9.11
CA GLY A 32 0.96 -2.84 -8.59
C GLY A 32 1.39 -4.26 -8.22
N CYS A 33 2.61 -4.69 -8.59
CA CYS A 33 3.12 -6.02 -8.26
C CYS A 33 3.83 -6.09 -6.90
N ASN A 34 3.86 -5.00 -6.13
CA ASN A 34 4.33 -5.04 -4.75
C ASN A 34 3.36 -5.86 -3.84
N PRO A 35 3.79 -6.32 -2.65
CA PRO A 35 3.03 -7.24 -1.80
C PRO A 35 1.58 -6.83 -1.49
N THR A 36 1.29 -5.54 -1.31
CA THR A 36 -0.07 -5.04 -1.04
C THR A 36 -0.80 -4.54 -2.28
N GLY A 37 -0.21 -4.77 -3.45
CA GLY A 37 -0.76 -4.34 -4.73
C GLY A 37 -0.51 -2.87 -5.05
N SER A 38 0.44 -2.21 -4.38
CA SER A 38 0.67 -0.77 -4.57
C SER A 38 2.10 -0.31 -4.31
N PHE A 39 2.50 0.75 -5.04
CA PHE A 39 3.76 1.46 -4.84
C PHE A 39 4.01 1.96 -3.40
N LYS A 40 2.95 2.08 -2.57
CA LYS A 40 3.07 2.56 -1.18
C LYS A 40 3.96 1.67 -0.33
N ASP A 41 4.10 0.41 -0.71
CA ASP A 41 4.96 -0.57 -0.07
C ASP A 41 6.42 -0.13 -0.01
N ARG A 42 6.93 0.51 -1.07
CA ARG A 42 8.31 1.03 -1.13
C ARG A 42 8.63 2.00 0.00
N GLY A 43 7.68 2.88 0.31
CA GLY A 43 7.83 3.84 1.41
C GLY A 43 7.51 3.22 2.77
N MET A 44 6.52 2.31 2.79
CA MET A 44 6.02 1.76 4.03
C MET A 44 7.03 0.87 4.74
N VAL A 45 7.81 0.08 4.01
CA VAL A 45 8.89 -0.73 4.62
C VAL A 45 9.87 0.15 5.41
N VAL A 46 10.26 1.29 4.84
CA VAL A 46 11.20 2.22 5.49
C VAL A 46 10.53 2.94 6.66
N ALA A 47 9.29 3.42 6.48
CA ALA A 47 8.55 4.13 7.52
C ALA A 47 8.33 3.25 8.76
N ILE A 48 7.97 1.98 8.56
CA ILE A 48 7.77 1.01 9.64
C ILE A 48 9.10 0.61 10.27
N ALA A 49 10.16 0.42 9.48
CA ALA A 49 11.50 0.17 10.02
C ALA A 49 11.92 1.30 10.96
N LYS A 50 11.67 2.55 10.56
CA LYS A 50 11.99 3.73 11.37
C LYS A 50 11.14 3.81 12.64
N ALA A 51 9.83 3.53 12.53
CA ALA A 51 8.96 3.50 13.70
C ALA A 51 9.40 2.46 14.75
N VAL A 52 9.84 1.27 14.31
CA VAL A 52 10.39 0.25 15.20
C VAL A 52 11.70 0.70 15.82
N GLU A 53 12.60 1.30 15.04
CA GLU A 53 13.87 1.84 15.53
C GLU A 53 13.65 2.90 16.63
N ASP A 54 12.64 3.76 16.45
CA ASP A 54 12.30 4.82 17.39
C ASP A 54 11.48 4.31 18.60
N GLY A 55 11.18 3.01 18.68
CA GLY A 55 10.41 2.41 19.77
C GLY A 55 8.93 2.85 19.80
N ALA A 56 8.36 3.18 18.63
CA ALA A 56 6.98 3.63 18.55
C ALA A 56 6.00 2.53 19.00
N ALA A 57 4.96 2.91 19.75
CA ALA A 57 3.90 1.99 20.20
C ALA A 57 2.96 1.54 19.07
N GLY A 58 2.96 2.26 17.95
CA GLY A 58 2.12 1.99 16.79
C GLY A 58 2.21 3.10 15.75
N ILE A 59 1.50 2.93 14.66
CA ILE A 59 1.43 3.88 13.55
C ILE A 59 -0.01 4.30 13.25
N MET A 60 -0.15 5.48 12.66
CA MET A 60 -1.44 6.08 12.38
C MET A 60 -1.51 6.57 10.93
N CYS A 61 -2.62 6.31 10.24
CA CYS A 61 -2.86 6.78 8.88
C CYS A 61 -4.27 7.35 8.74
N ALA A 62 -4.38 8.55 8.16
CA ALA A 62 -5.66 9.18 7.82
C ALA A 62 -5.95 9.03 6.30
N SER A 63 -6.00 7.80 5.82
CA SER A 63 -6.27 7.48 4.40
C SER A 63 -7.23 6.30 4.27
N THR A 64 -8.05 6.28 3.23
CA THR A 64 -9.00 5.19 2.94
C THR A 64 -8.50 4.19 1.90
N GLY A 65 -7.27 4.35 1.41
CA GLY A 65 -6.75 3.61 0.26
C GLY A 65 -5.45 2.85 0.54
N ASN A 66 -4.68 2.62 -0.53
CA ASN A 66 -3.48 1.79 -0.52
C ASN A 66 -2.45 2.14 0.56
N THR A 67 -2.36 3.40 0.99
CA THR A 67 -1.47 3.78 2.10
C THR A 67 -1.84 3.03 3.38
N SER A 68 -3.14 2.97 3.71
CA SER A 68 -3.62 2.30 4.91
C SER A 68 -3.56 0.78 4.81
N ALA A 69 -3.77 0.23 3.61
CA ALA A 69 -3.57 -1.19 3.35
C ALA A 69 -2.09 -1.60 3.54
N SER A 70 -1.17 -0.82 2.95
CA SER A 70 0.27 -0.97 3.13
C SER A 70 0.66 -0.81 4.61
N ALA A 71 0.21 0.26 5.27
CA ALA A 71 0.46 0.50 6.68
C ALA A 71 0.03 -0.68 7.56
N ALA A 72 -1.19 -1.19 7.36
CA ALA A 72 -1.70 -2.34 8.10
C ALA A 72 -0.87 -3.61 7.87
N ALA A 73 -0.52 -3.92 6.62
CA ALA A 73 0.23 -5.14 6.28
C ALA A 73 1.63 -5.15 6.90
N TYR A 74 2.40 -4.07 6.75
CA TYR A 74 3.77 -4.00 7.28
C TYR A 74 3.80 -3.91 8.80
N SER A 75 2.82 -3.22 9.41
CA SER A 75 2.71 -3.18 10.88
C SER A 75 2.38 -4.54 11.45
N ALA A 76 1.44 -5.26 10.84
CA ALA A 76 1.08 -6.61 11.25
C ALA A 76 2.27 -7.57 11.17
N TYR A 77 3.11 -7.44 10.13
CA TYR A 77 4.31 -8.26 9.99
C TYR A 77 5.31 -8.09 11.14
N LEU A 78 5.43 -6.88 11.72
CA LEU A 78 6.33 -6.59 12.84
C LEU A 78 5.63 -6.52 14.21
N GLY A 79 4.34 -6.84 14.28
CA GLY A 79 3.59 -6.77 15.54
C GLY A 79 3.32 -5.35 16.05
N LEU A 80 3.38 -4.33 15.19
CA LEU A 80 3.00 -2.96 15.54
C LEU A 80 1.49 -2.74 15.40
N GLN A 81 0.92 -1.93 16.29
CA GLN A 81 -0.47 -1.51 16.18
C GLN A 81 -0.64 -0.49 15.05
N ALA A 82 -1.68 -0.66 14.23
CA ALA A 82 -1.99 0.25 13.12
C ALA A 82 -3.39 0.86 13.29
N TYR A 83 -3.44 2.20 13.33
CA TYR A 83 -4.67 2.97 13.47
C TYR A 83 -5.02 3.68 12.17
N VAL A 84 -6.18 3.39 11.60
CA VAL A 84 -6.68 4.04 10.38
C VAL A 84 -7.84 4.96 10.71
N LEU A 85 -7.64 6.28 10.60
CA LEU A 85 -8.64 7.29 10.96
C LEU A 85 -9.42 7.71 9.72
N ILE A 86 -10.71 7.36 9.69
CA ILE A 86 -11.61 7.71 8.61
C ILE A 86 -12.77 8.54 9.16
N PRO A 87 -13.07 9.71 8.56
CA PRO A 87 -14.28 10.45 8.91
C PRO A 87 -15.53 9.62 8.65
N LYS A 88 -16.47 9.65 9.59
CA LYS A 88 -17.76 8.96 9.47
C LYS A 88 -18.41 9.28 8.11
N GLY A 89 -18.81 8.25 7.38
CA GLY A 89 -19.47 8.37 6.08
C GLY A 89 -18.56 8.59 4.86
N ARG A 90 -17.23 8.67 5.02
CA ARG A 90 -16.28 8.84 3.90
C ARG A 90 -15.46 7.59 3.55
N TRP A 91 -16.09 6.42 3.49
CA TRP A 91 -15.45 5.19 3.02
C TRP A 91 -16.10 4.72 1.71
N ARG A 92 -15.28 4.51 0.67
CA ARG A 92 -15.75 4.29 -0.72
C ARG A 92 -16.46 2.94 -0.93
N TRP A 93 -16.27 2.01 0.01
CA TRP A 93 -16.85 0.66 -0.01
C TRP A 93 -18.07 0.53 0.93
N ALA A 94 -18.69 1.66 1.29
CA ALA A 94 -19.75 1.80 2.30
C ALA A 94 -20.89 0.78 2.26
N ASN A 95 -21.18 0.29 1.07
CA ASN A 95 -22.34 -0.53 0.78
C ASN A 95 -21.96 -1.97 0.39
N SER A 96 -20.75 -2.43 0.75
CA SER A 96 -20.31 -3.81 0.50
C SER A 96 -20.32 -4.64 1.79
N PRO A 97 -21.48 -5.21 2.20
CA PRO A 97 -21.63 -5.97 3.45
C PRO A 97 -20.81 -7.27 3.51
N ARG A 98 -20.18 -7.68 2.39
CA ARG A 98 -19.35 -8.89 2.31
C ARG A 98 -17.93 -8.72 2.87
N LEU A 99 -17.47 -7.49 3.10
CA LEU A 99 -16.05 -7.23 3.38
C LEU A 99 -15.76 -6.78 4.82
N TRP A 100 -16.77 -6.45 5.62
CA TRP A 100 -16.55 -5.91 6.96
C TRP A 100 -17.53 -6.49 7.98
N HIS A 101 -17.01 -7.19 8.99
CA HIS A 101 -17.70 -7.40 10.26
C HIS A 101 -17.49 -6.16 11.12
N THR A 102 -18.43 -5.23 11.10
CA THR A 102 -18.46 -4.09 12.05
C THR A 102 -19.36 -4.41 13.24
N GLU A 103 -19.12 -5.55 13.90
CA GLU A 103 -19.67 -5.76 15.24
C GLU A 103 -18.52 -5.79 16.24
N PRO A 104 -18.53 -4.90 17.26
CA PRO A 104 -17.68 -5.06 18.42
C PRO A 104 -18.15 -6.31 19.18
N ARG A 105 -17.21 -7.19 19.56
CA ARG A 105 -17.43 -8.05 20.73
C ARG A 105 -17.15 -7.25 21.98
#